data_AF-A0A963Q185-F1
#
_entry.id   AF-A0A963Q185-F1
#
_cell.length_a   1.000
_cell.length_b   1.000
_cell.length_c   1.000
_cell.angle_alpha   90.00
_cell.angle_beta   90.00
_cell.angle_gamma   90.00
#
_symmetry.space_group_name_H-M   'P 1'
#
loop_
_entity.id
_entity.type
_entity.pdbx_description
1 polymer ?
#
loop_
_entity_poly.entity_id
_entity_poly.type
_entity_poly.pdbx_seq_one_letter_code
_entity_poly.pdbx_strand_id
1 'polypeptide(L)'
;MSSNTANSPTCIPAGNGSTGAFTTGGNGSLTITWVDPVPHTLSYNGNGSDGGSAPADGSAVNGEAVTLPANTFTRTLYSFSGWNTTANGSGTLYAAGASFTMPAVDTTLYAQWVATGFSGTTVPSPGGGGAAGTGTASFTSADGGDTCGFDLAQTAFVAAPAGQDMPQGMFQFRLTGCNPGATAHISITWPQPLSAQYMKWGRATSAAAADSLFAPTNLSVSGTTVRFDVTDGALGDDDWTADGTITDPSGPVGAIPLGDVTGVPTLGELALALLALAAGGLGVRGLRRRGRGG
;
A
#
# COMPACT_ATOMS: atom_id res chain seq x y z
N MET A 1 79.20 1.94 -33.28
CA MET A 1 78.80 3.08 -32.43
C MET A 1 77.53 3.66 -33.03
N SER A 2 76.39 3.06 -32.72
CA SER A 2 75.37 3.62 -31.81
C SER A 2 74.55 4.74 -32.48
N SER A 3 73.66 4.37 -33.39
CA SER A 3 72.52 5.23 -33.77
C SER A 3 71.49 5.15 -32.64
N ASN A 4 71.65 6.03 -31.66
CA ASN A 4 70.65 6.26 -30.63
C ASN A 4 69.65 7.31 -31.14
N THR A 5 68.42 6.89 -31.43
CA THR A 5 67.23 7.69 -31.17
C THR A 5 66.11 6.73 -30.80
N ALA A 6 66.15 6.28 -29.54
CA ALA A 6 64.94 5.96 -28.82
C ALA A 6 64.07 7.23 -28.79
N ASN A 7 63.03 7.24 -29.60
CA ASN A 7 61.81 8.01 -29.37
C ASN A 7 60.73 7.28 -30.18
N SER A 8 60.27 6.15 -29.66
CA SER A 8 58.89 5.75 -29.91
C SER A 8 58.06 6.81 -29.20
N PRO A 9 57.33 7.71 -29.87
CA PRO A 9 56.37 8.56 -29.18
C PRO A 9 55.30 7.62 -28.63
N THR A 10 55.42 7.26 -27.35
CA THR A 10 54.31 6.72 -26.59
C THR A 10 53.26 7.83 -26.57
N CYS A 11 52.33 7.80 -27.52
CA CYS A 11 51.13 8.59 -27.43
C CYS A 11 50.34 8.00 -26.27
N ILE A 12 50.48 8.60 -25.09
CA ILE A 12 49.59 8.37 -23.97
C ILE A 12 48.22 8.80 -24.50
N PRO A 13 47.19 7.93 -24.54
CA PRO A 13 45.84 8.36 -24.86
C PRO A 13 45.55 9.56 -23.96
N ALA A 14 45.07 10.67 -24.54
CA ALA A 14 44.42 11.69 -23.73
C ALA A 14 43.43 10.94 -22.82
N GLY A 15 43.36 11.30 -21.54
CA GLY A 15 42.64 10.55 -20.49
C GLY A 15 41.10 10.44 -20.66
N ASN A 16 40.62 10.47 -21.90
CA ASN A 16 39.24 10.48 -22.38
C ASN A 16 38.85 9.18 -23.11
N GLY A 17 39.62 8.09 -22.96
CA GLY A 17 39.26 6.77 -23.51
C GLY A 17 39.40 6.56 -25.02
N SER A 18 39.95 7.53 -25.77
CA SER A 18 40.17 7.39 -27.23
C SER A 18 41.15 6.24 -27.55
N THR A 19 40.82 5.44 -28.56
CA THR A 19 41.70 4.36 -29.04
C THR A 19 42.40 4.77 -30.34
N GLY A 20 43.69 4.44 -30.44
CA GLY A 20 44.51 4.71 -31.63
C GLY A 20 44.84 3.42 -32.35
N ALA A 21 44.63 3.39 -33.68
CA ALA A 21 45.13 2.32 -34.54
C ALA A 21 46.29 2.82 -35.41
N PHE A 22 47.34 2.01 -35.51
CA PHE A 22 48.53 2.30 -36.31
C PHE A 22 48.46 1.53 -37.63
N THR A 23 48.63 2.21 -38.75
CA THR A 23 48.82 1.57 -40.05
C THR A 23 50.13 2.03 -40.68
N THR A 24 50.95 1.08 -41.12
CA THR A 24 52.19 1.36 -41.85
C THR A 24 51.91 1.35 -43.35
N GLY A 25 52.17 2.47 -44.01
CA GLY A 25 52.14 2.57 -45.47
C GLY A 25 53.47 2.15 -46.10
N GLY A 26 53.41 1.63 -47.33
CA GLY A 26 54.61 1.49 -48.17
C GLY A 26 55.23 2.87 -48.38
N ASN A 27 56.51 3.03 -48.03
CA ASN A 27 57.32 4.27 -47.95
C ASN A 27 57.58 4.83 -46.55
N GLY A 28 57.26 4.09 -45.48
CA GLY A 28 57.61 4.51 -44.11
C GLY A 28 56.69 5.58 -43.52
N SER A 29 55.52 5.81 -44.14
CA SER A 29 54.45 6.64 -43.58
C SER A 29 53.72 5.88 -42.47
N LEU A 30 53.58 6.50 -41.30
CA LEU A 30 52.74 6.01 -40.20
C LEU A 30 51.49 6.89 -40.13
N THR A 31 50.33 6.29 -40.34
CA THR A 31 49.05 6.98 -40.12
C THR A 31 48.47 6.53 -38.78
N ILE A 32 48.13 7.48 -37.93
CA ILE A 32 47.39 7.27 -36.68
C ILE A 32 45.96 7.73 -36.92
N THR A 33 45.00 6.83 -36.78
CA THR A 33 43.58 7.18 -36.69
C THR A 33 43.15 7.13 -35.24
N TRP A 34 42.73 8.27 -34.70
CA TRP A 34 42.06 8.37 -33.41
C TRP A 34 40.56 8.20 -33.63
N VAL A 35 39.94 7.31 -32.86
CA VAL A 35 38.49 7.22 -32.76
C VAL A 35 38.12 7.73 -31.38
N ASP A 36 37.41 8.85 -31.34
CA ASP A 36 36.84 9.34 -30.09
C ASP A 36 35.64 8.48 -29.72
N PRO A 37 35.50 8.12 -28.43
CA PRO A 37 34.37 7.34 -28.00
C PRO A 37 33.09 8.16 -28.18
N VAL A 38 32.08 7.56 -28.80
CA VAL A 38 30.80 8.21 -29.04
C VAL A 38 29.96 8.15 -27.75
N PRO A 39 29.57 9.29 -27.16
CA PRO A 39 28.68 9.28 -26.02
C PRO A 39 27.27 8.91 -26.46
N HIS A 40 26.57 8.18 -25.59
CA HIS A 40 25.17 7.83 -25.74
C HIS A 40 24.33 8.55 -24.69
N THR A 41 23.06 8.78 -25.01
CA THR A 41 22.09 9.45 -24.13
C THR A 41 21.33 8.44 -23.29
N LEU A 42 21.22 8.70 -21.98
CA LEU A 42 20.37 7.95 -21.07
C LEU A 42 19.17 8.81 -20.66
N SER A 43 17.97 8.44 -21.10
CA SER A 43 16.73 9.17 -20.82
C SER A 43 15.81 8.40 -19.88
N TYR A 44 14.87 9.13 -19.26
CA TYR A 44 13.99 8.59 -18.24
C TYR A 44 12.51 8.81 -18.61
N ASN A 45 11.73 7.73 -18.57
CA ASN A 45 10.31 7.74 -18.86
C ASN A 45 9.50 7.45 -17.59
N GLY A 46 8.51 8.29 -17.27
CA GLY A 46 7.67 8.16 -16.07
C GLY A 46 6.71 6.97 -16.10
N ASN A 47 6.50 6.35 -17.26
CA ASN A 47 5.84 5.06 -17.45
C ASN A 47 4.50 4.91 -16.70
N GLY A 48 3.51 5.68 -17.14
CA GLY A 48 2.19 5.74 -16.50
C GLY A 48 2.12 6.67 -15.29
N SER A 49 3.16 7.48 -15.04
CA SER A 49 3.11 8.61 -14.11
C SER A 49 1.98 9.58 -14.48
N ASP A 50 1.35 10.17 -13.46
CA ASP A 50 0.28 11.16 -13.60
C ASP A 50 0.72 12.58 -13.17
N GLY A 51 1.98 12.73 -12.76
CA GLY A 51 2.56 14.02 -12.42
C GLY A 51 4.10 13.99 -12.31
N GLY A 52 4.67 15.14 -11.97
CA GLY A 52 6.11 15.37 -11.97
C GLY A 52 6.70 15.58 -13.37
N SER A 53 8.03 15.63 -13.44
CA SER A 53 8.79 15.79 -14.69
C SER A 53 9.94 14.79 -14.71
N ALA A 54 10.45 14.48 -15.90
CA ALA A 54 11.62 13.62 -16.03
C ALA A 54 12.83 14.22 -15.29
N PRO A 55 13.67 13.37 -14.66
CA PRO A 55 15.01 13.76 -14.27
C PRO A 55 15.81 14.27 -15.49
N ALA A 56 16.91 14.97 -15.22
CA ALA A 56 17.84 15.33 -16.29
C ALA A 56 18.41 14.07 -16.95
N ASP A 57 18.53 14.10 -18.27
CA ASP A 57 19.15 13.02 -19.04
C ASP A 57 20.63 12.89 -18.66
N GLY A 58 21.11 11.65 -18.68
CA GLY A 58 22.52 11.30 -18.55
C GLY A 58 23.21 11.21 -19.91
N SER A 59 24.54 11.28 -19.91
CA SER A 59 25.35 10.97 -21.08
C SER A 59 26.66 10.32 -20.66
N ALA A 60 27.01 9.21 -21.30
CA ALA A 60 28.23 8.46 -21.05
C ALA A 60 28.62 7.65 -22.29
N VAL A 61 29.89 7.26 -22.38
CA VAL A 61 30.34 6.37 -23.48
C VAL A 61 30.07 4.91 -23.11
N ASN A 62 30.02 4.03 -24.11
CA ASN A 62 29.80 2.60 -23.89
C ASN A 62 30.79 2.02 -22.86
N GLY A 63 30.25 1.31 -21.85
CA GLY A 63 31.00 0.66 -20.78
C GLY A 63 31.25 1.54 -19.56
N GLU A 64 31.01 2.85 -19.64
CA GLU A 64 31.08 3.72 -18.47
C GLU A 64 29.85 3.55 -17.57
N ALA A 65 30.05 3.80 -16.29
CA ALA A 65 29.00 3.73 -15.28
C ALA A 65 28.35 5.10 -15.06
N VAL A 66 27.02 5.13 -15.04
CA VAL A 66 26.20 6.28 -14.67
C VAL A 66 25.44 5.96 -13.40
N THR A 67 25.46 6.87 -12.41
CA THR A 67 24.60 6.75 -11.23
C THR A 67 23.18 7.18 -11.57
N LEU A 68 22.21 6.29 -11.35
CA LEU A 68 20.81 6.59 -11.67
C LEU A 68 20.20 7.61 -10.69
N PRO A 69 19.43 8.60 -11.17
CA PRO A 69 18.85 9.63 -10.34
C PRO A 69 17.71 9.08 -9.46
N ALA A 70 17.38 9.85 -8.43
CA ALA A 70 16.12 9.68 -7.71
C ALA A 70 14.92 9.94 -8.63
N ASN A 71 13.80 9.29 -8.34
CA ASN A 71 12.55 9.52 -9.07
C ASN A 71 11.98 10.92 -8.76
N THR A 72 11.59 11.63 -9.82
CA THR A 72 10.92 12.94 -9.76
C THR A 72 9.48 12.90 -10.29
N PHE A 73 9.03 11.74 -10.76
CA PHE A 73 7.64 11.51 -11.17
C PHE A 73 6.74 11.18 -9.98
N THR A 74 5.44 11.40 -10.14
CA THR A 74 4.41 10.92 -9.23
C THR A 74 3.45 9.99 -9.95
N ARG A 75 2.87 9.06 -9.20
CA ARG A 75 1.77 8.22 -9.66
C ARG A 75 0.81 7.94 -8.51
N THR A 76 -0.39 8.49 -8.59
CA THR A 76 -1.41 8.41 -7.52
C THR A 76 -1.71 6.95 -7.18
N LEU A 77 -1.65 6.60 -5.88
CA LEU A 77 -1.81 5.23 -5.34
C LEU A 77 -0.65 4.25 -5.62
N TYR A 78 0.49 4.73 -6.13
CA TYR A 78 1.66 3.90 -6.37
C TYR A 78 2.91 4.48 -5.71
N SER A 79 3.85 3.59 -5.40
CA SER A 79 5.21 3.92 -5.00
C SER A 79 6.20 3.54 -6.10
N PHE A 80 7.24 4.35 -6.28
CA PHE A 80 8.32 4.06 -7.21
C PHE A 80 9.18 2.90 -6.68
N SER A 81 9.38 1.86 -7.48
CA SER A 81 10.16 0.67 -7.15
C SER A 81 11.55 0.67 -7.80
N GLY A 82 11.75 1.43 -8.88
CA GLY A 82 13.03 1.55 -9.55
C GLY A 82 12.93 1.90 -11.03
N TRP A 83 14.07 1.95 -11.70
CA TRP A 83 14.21 2.14 -13.14
C TRP A 83 14.39 0.79 -13.83
N ASN A 84 13.58 0.47 -14.84
CA ASN A 84 13.69 -0.77 -15.59
C ASN A 84 14.12 -0.50 -17.04
N THR A 85 14.89 -1.43 -17.62
CA THR A 85 15.32 -1.35 -19.03
C THR A 85 14.19 -1.57 -20.03
N THR A 86 13.01 -1.98 -19.57
CA THR A 86 11.80 -2.16 -20.37
C THR A 86 10.58 -1.55 -19.68
N ALA A 87 9.65 -1.02 -20.48
CA ALA A 87 8.44 -0.37 -19.95
C ALA A 87 7.52 -1.34 -19.18
N ASN A 88 7.43 -2.59 -19.64
CA ASN A 88 6.57 -3.62 -19.05
C ASN A 88 7.16 -4.31 -17.81
N GLY A 89 8.36 -3.90 -17.36
CA GLY A 89 9.02 -4.44 -16.18
C GLY A 89 9.75 -5.79 -16.39
N SER A 90 9.75 -6.35 -17.60
CA SER A 90 10.41 -7.65 -17.88
C SER A 90 11.94 -7.60 -18.00
N GLY A 91 12.49 -6.39 -18.08
CA GLY A 91 13.91 -6.11 -18.11
C GLY A 91 14.53 -6.07 -16.71
N THR A 92 15.74 -5.52 -16.64
CA THR A 92 16.49 -5.41 -15.39
C THR A 92 16.03 -4.19 -14.60
N LEU A 93 15.65 -4.39 -13.34
CA LEU A 93 15.30 -3.34 -12.40
C LEU A 93 16.56 -2.80 -11.69
N TYR A 94 16.70 -1.48 -11.66
CA TYR A 94 17.76 -0.76 -10.97
C TYR A 94 17.15 0.21 -9.96
N ALA A 95 17.57 0.14 -8.71
CA ALA A 95 17.17 1.12 -7.70
C ALA A 95 17.71 2.53 -8.04
N ALA A 96 17.07 3.57 -7.52
CA ALA A 96 17.65 4.91 -7.56
C ALA A 96 19.02 4.92 -6.84
N GLY A 97 20.01 5.62 -7.40
CA GLY A 97 21.39 5.62 -6.91
C GLY A 97 22.21 4.39 -7.34
N ALA A 98 21.62 3.40 -8.02
CA ALA A 98 22.38 2.28 -8.56
C ALA A 98 23.30 2.72 -9.71
N SER A 99 24.36 1.94 -9.92
CA SER A 99 25.26 2.09 -11.06
C SER A 99 24.68 1.38 -12.28
N PHE A 100 24.59 2.08 -13.41
CA PHE A 100 24.14 1.58 -14.69
C PHE A 100 25.27 1.69 -15.72
N THR A 101 25.69 0.57 -16.30
CA THR A 101 26.70 0.55 -17.37
C THR A 101 26.06 0.93 -18.69
N MET A 102 26.53 2.03 -19.29
CA MET A 102 25.97 2.56 -20.52
C MET A 102 26.24 1.62 -21.70
N PRO A 103 25.23 1.19 -22.47
CA PRO A 103 25.43 0.39 -23.67
C PRO A 103 25.88 1.25 -24.87
N ALA A 104 26.24 0.59 -25.98
CA ALA A 104 26.61 1.24 -27.25
C ALA A 104 25.42 1.86 -28.02
N VAL A 105 24.39 2.33 -27.32
CA VAL A 105 23.17 2.86 -27.90
C VAL A 105 22.47 3.77 -26.90
N ASP A 106 21.77 4.78 -27.40
CA ASP A 106 20.88 5.59 -26.58
C ASP A 106 19.84 4.69 -25.90
N THR A 107 19.64 4.91 -24.60
CA THR A 107 18.83 4.03 -23.76
C THR A 107 17.79 4.85 -23.01
N THR A 108 16.57 4.34 -22.94
CA THR A 108 15.52 4.88 -22.07
C THR A 108 15.26 3.90 -20.94
N LEU A 109 15.32 4.38 -19.70
CA LEU A 109 14.85 3.65 -18.54
C LEU A 109 13.45 4.08 -18.15
N TYR A 110 12.66 3.14 -17.68
CA TYR A 110 11.24 3.31 -17.38
C TYR A 110 11.00 3.18 -15.89
N ALA A 111 10.33 4.16 -15.30
CA ALA A 111 9.92 4.06 -13.90
C ALA A 111 9.01 2.83 -13.71
N GLN A 112 9.28 2.04 -12.69
CA GLN A 112 8.42 0.94 -12.27
C GLN A 112 7.73 1.32 -10.97
N TRP A 113 6.50 0.86 -10.86
CA TRP A 113 5.55 1.31 -9.85
C TRP A 113 4.89 0.11 -9.20
N VAL A 114 4.73 0.19 -7.88
CA VAL A 114 4.04 -0.82 -7.08
C VAL A 114 2.82 -0.18 -6.46
N ALA A 115 1.65 -0.84 -6.57
CA ALA A 115 0.40 -0.30 -6.06
C ALA A 115 0.40 -0.33 -4.53
N THR A 116 0.47 0.84 -3.90
CA THR A 116 0.45 1.00 -2.44
C THR A 116 -0.86 1.58 -1.93
N GLY A 117 -1.75 1.96 -2.85
CA GLY A 117 -3.11 2.38 -2.58
C GLY A 117 -4.13 1.73 -3.51
N PHE A 118 -5.39 1.80 -3.11
CA PHE A 118 -6.54 1.35 -3.86
C PHE A 118 -7.70 2.34 -3.67
N SER A 119 -8.53 2.50 -4.70
CA SER A 119 -9.78 3.26 -4.64
C SER A 119 -10.86 2.50 -5.35
N GLY A 120 -12.03 2.37 -4.72
CA GLY A 120 -13.16 1.63 -5.28
C GLY A 120 -14.50 2.09 -4.71
N THR A 121 -15.58 1.49 -5.20
CA THR A 121 -16.93 1.76 -4.70
C THR A 121 -17.32 0.71 -3.68
N THR A 122 -17.74 1.12 -2.48
CA THR A 122 -18.20 0.20 -1.44
C THR A 122 -19.45 -0.58 -1.88
N VAL A 123 -19.65 -1.76 -1.28
CA VAL A 123 -20.79 -2.64 -1.58
C VAL A 123 -21.60 -2.89 -0.30
N PRO A 124 -22.43 -1.92 0.13
CA PRO A 124 -23.30 -2.07 1.30
C PRO A 124 -24.27 -3.26 1.21
N SER A 125 -24.54 -3.87 2.35
CA SER A 125 -25.63 -4.85 2.47
C SER A 125 -27.00 -4.17 2.25
N PRO A 126 -27.91 -4.78 1.47
CA PRO A 126 -29.26 -4.27 1.32
C PRO A 126 -29.97 -4.13 2.68
N GLY A 127 -30.47 -2.93 3.00
CA GLY A 127 -31.16 -2.66 4.26
C GLY A 127 -30.26 -2.46 5.49
N GLY A 128 -28.92 -2.59 5.36
CA GLY A 128 -27.96 -2.39 6.47
C GLY A 128 -27.68 -0.93 6.82
N GLY A 129 -28.39 0.04 6.22
CA GLY A 129 -28.23 1.46 6.51
C GLY A 129 -26.98 2.15 5.93
N GLY A 130 -26.04 1.39 5.34
CA GLY A 130 -24.92 1.98 4.62
C GLY A 130 -25.28 2.41 3.19
N ALA A 131 -24.60 3.44 2.70
CA ALA A 131 -24.73 3.95 1.34
C ALA A 131 -23.45 3.65 0.54
N ALA A 132 -23.62 3.32 -0.75
CA ALA A 132 -22.49 3.10 -1.64
C ALA A 132 -21.75 4.43 -1.83
N GLY A 133 -20.43 4.38 -1.80
CA GLY A 133 -19.58 5.55 -2.00
C GLY A 133 -18.14 5.16 -2.25
N THR A 134 -17.29 6.15 -2.50
CA THR A 134 -15.87 5.89 -2.72
C THR A 134 -15.18 5.55 -1.40
N GLY A 135 -14.60 4.36 -1.34
CA GLY A 135 -13.65 3.98 -0.30
C GLY A 135 -12.23 4.01 -0.86
N THR A 136 -11.26 4.28 0.00
CA THR A 136 -9.83 4.23 -0.35
C THR A 136 -9.08 3.39 0.66
N ALA A 137 -8.03 2.73 0.21
CA ALA A 137 -7.12 1.99 1.08
C ALA A 137 -5.68 2.30 0.71
N SER A 138 -4.80 2.18 1.68
CA SER A 138 -3.35 2.24 1.49
C SER A 138 -2.68 1.33 2.50
N PHE A 139 -1.45 0.93 2.21
CA PHE A 139 -0.62 0.28 3.21
C PHE A 139 0.79 0.82 3.21
N THR A 140 1.48 0.57 4.33
CA THR A 140 2.94 0.68 4.44
C THR A 140 3.46 -0.61 5.03
N SER A 141 4.52 -1.16 4.48
CA SER A 141 5.18 -2.34 5.05
C SER A 141 6.45 -1.93 5.79
N ALA A 142 6.62 -2.36 7.05
CA ALA A 142 7.86 -2.12 7.78
C ALA A 142 9.04 -2.91 7.17
N ASP A 143 8.77 -4.15 6.71
CA ASP A 143 9.77 -5.09 6.20
C ASP A 143 9.39 -5.72 4.85
N GLY A 144 8.37 -5.20 4.15
CA GLY A 144 7.73 -5.88 3.01
C GLY A 144 8.55 -5.96 1.72
N GLY A 145 9.63 -5.19 1.57
CA GLY A 145 10.42 -5.15 0.34
C GLY A 145 9.82 -4.27 -0.76
N ASP A 146 10.65 -3.89 -1.73
CA ASP A 146 10.35 -2.86 -2.75
C ASP A 146 9.32 -3.28 -3.81
N THR A 147 8.89 -4.55 -3.79
CA THR A 147 7.91 -5.14 -4.70
C THR A 147 6.56 -5.44 -4.06
N CYS A 148 6.43 -5.30 -2.73
CA CYS A 148 5.20 -5.56 -2.01
C CYS A 148 4.12 -4.56 -2.43
N GLY A 149 3.00 -5.06 -2.96
CA GLY A 149 1.93 -4.22 -3.51
C GLY A 149 0.58 -4.90 -3.54
N PHE A 150 -0.49 -4.11 -3.67
CA PHE A 150 -1.82 -4.62 -3.96
C PHE A 150 -1.85 -5.32 -5.31
N ASP A 151 -2.30 -6.56 -5.32
CA ASP A 151 -2.81 -7.21 -6.53
C ASP A 151 -4.18 -6.60 -6.86
N LEU A 152 -4.18 -5.69 -7.82
CA LEU A 152 -5.37 -4.94 -8.22
C LEU A 152 -6.46 -5.82 -8.86
N ALA A 153 -6.14 -7.04 -9.30
CA ALA A 153 -7.13 -7.97 -9.82
C ALA A 153 -7.89 -8.70 -8.69
N GLN A 154 -7.32 -8.76 -7.49
CA GLN A 154 -7.88 -9.47 -6.33
C GLN A 154 -8.18 -8.55 -5.14
N THR A 155 -7.94 -7.26 -5.29
CA THR A 155 -8.26 -6.21 -4.31
C THR A 155 -9.53 -5.47 -4.72
N ALA A 156 -10.54 -5.45 -3.86
CA ALA A 156 -11.81 -4.80 -4.12
C ALA A 156 -12.60 -4.51 -2.83
N PHE A 157 -13.53 -3.55 -2.92
CA PHE A 157 -14.65 -3.52 -1.98
C PHE A 157 -15.69 -4.55 -2.42
N VAL A 158 -16.13 -5.39 -1.49
CA VAL A 158 -17.01 -6.54 -1.75
C VAL A 158 -18.18 -6.56 -0.76
N ALA A 159 -19.24 -7.28 -1.11
CA ALA A 159 -20.36 -7.49 -0.19
C ALA A 159 -19.92 -8.34 1.01
N ALA A 160 -20.57 -8.15 2.16
CA ALA A 160 -20.35 -8.99 3.32
C ALA A 160 -20.80 -10.45 3.05
N PRO A 161 -20.16 -11.45 3.67
CA PRO A 161 -20.64 -12.82 3.67
C PRO A 161 -22.09 -12.90 4.19
N ALA A 162 -22.85 -13.86 3.67
CA ALA A 162 -24.25 -14.04 4.05
C ALA A 162 -24.40 -14.20 5.57
N GLY A 163 -25.33 -13.45 6.15
CA GLY A 163 -25.59 -13.46 7.61
C GLY A 163 -24.67 -12.54 8.42
N GLN A 164 -23.71 -11.84 7.80
CA GLN A 164 -22.89 -10.84 8.48
C GLN A 164 -23.46 -9.43 8.26
N ASP A 165 -23.69 -8.71 9.36
CA ASP A 165 -24.11 -7.31 9.32
C ASP A 165 -22.89 -6.40 9.22
N MET A 166 -22.50 -6.08 7.98
CA MET A 166 -21.47 -5.08 7.69
C MET A 166 -22.05 -4.00 6.79
N PRO A 167 -22.50 -2.87 7.37
CA PRO A 167 -23.36 -1.89 6.70
C PRO A 167 -22.72 -1.29 5.45
N GLN A 168 -21.39 -1.16 5.40
CA GLN A 168 -20.67 -0.59 4.25
C GLN A 168 -20.04 -1.66 3.35
N GLY A 169 -20.27 -2.94 3.62
CA GLY A 169 -19.57 -4.06 2.98
C GLY A 169 -18.19 -4.33 3.59
N MET A 170 -17.32 -4.95 2.80
CA MET A 170 -15.96 -5.29 3.17
C MET A 170 -14.96 -4.73 2.19
N PHE A 171 -13.72 -4.54 2.64
CA PHE A 171 -12.56 -4.36 1.80
C PHE A 171 -11.77 -5.67 1.82
N GLN A 172 -11.76 -6.37 0.69
CA GLN A 172 -10.90 -7.53 0.46
C GLN A 172 -9.65 -7.04 -0.26
N PHE A 173 -8.48 -7.28 0.33
CA PHE A 173 -7.23 -7.02 -0.35
C PHE A 173 -6.40 -8.26 -0.48
N ARG A 174 -5.53 -8.23 -1.50
CA ARG A 174 -4.42 -9.16 -1.64
C ARG A 174 -3.14 -8.37 -1.84
N LEU A 175 -2.17 -8.55 -0.94
CA LEU A 175 -0.81 -8.09 -1.13
C LEU A 175 0.02 -9.23 -1.72
N THR A 176 0.96 -8.89 -2.61
CA THR A 176 1.87 -9.86 -3.25
C THR A 176 3.26 -9.28 -3.39
N GLY A 177 4.26 -10.16 -3.53
CA GLY A 177 5.65 -9.74 -3.69
C GLY A 177 6.23 -9.14 -2.41
N CYS A 178 5.64 -9.47 -1.27
CA CYS A 178 6.11 -9.07 0.04
C CYS A 178 7.17 -10.06 0.55
N ASN A 179 8.03 -9.61 1.46
CA ASN A 179 8.94 -10.52 2.15
C ASN A 179 8.14 -11.48 3.05
N PRO A 180 8.45 -12.79 3.04
CA PRO A 180 7.81 -13.77 3.92
C PRO A 180 7.81 -13.34 5.39
N GLY A 181 6.63 -13.27 6.00
CA GLY A 181 6.45 -12.88 7.40
C GLY A 181 6.41 -11.36 7.65
N ALA A 182 6.39 -10.54 6.58
CA ALA A 182 6.32 -9.08 6.71
C ALA A 182 4.99 -8.62 7.33
N THR A 183 5.06 -7.53 8.08
CA THR A 183 3.87 -6.85 8.63
C THR A 183 3.51 -5.64 7.77
N ALA A 184 2.25 -5.60 7.33
CA ALA A 184 1.64 -4.48 6.63
C ALA A 184 0.73 -3.68 7.57
N HIS A 185 0.96 -2.38 7.62
CA HIS A 185 0.10 -1.42 8.31
C HIS A 185 -0.95 -0.93 7.31
N ILE A 186 -2.18 -1.38 7.49
CA ILE A 186 -3.30 -1.09 6.60
C ILE A 186 -4.02 0.16 7.09
N SER A 187 -4.40 1.05 6.17
CA SER A 187 -5.24 2.22 6.43
C SER A 187 -6.37 2.26 5.40
N ILE A 188 -7.62 2.24 5.84
CA ILE A 188 -8.80 2.26 4.95
C ILE A 188 -9.69 3.44 5.35
N THR A 189 -10.12 4.22 4.37
CA THR A 189 -11.11 5.28 4.52
C THR A 189 -12.41 4.85 3.89
N TRP A 190 -13.47 4.84 4.69
CA TRP A 190 -14.82 4.47 4.27
C TRP A 190 -15.65 5.71 3.92
N PRO A 191 -16.68 5.59 3.07
CA PRO A 191 -17.50 6.72 2.65
C PRO A 191 -18.42 7.25 3.75
N GLN A 192 -18.73 6.46 4.79
CA GLN A 192 -19.56 6.87 5.92
C GLN A 192 -18.84 6.62 7.25
N PRO A 193 -19.20 7.35 8.33
CA PRO A 193 -18.64 7.14 9.66
C PRO A 193 -18.73 5.68 10.12
N LEU A 194 -17.69 5.22 10.79
CA LEU A 194 -17.59 3.84 11.27
C LEU A 194 -18.23 3.70 12.65
N SER A 195 -18.73 2.51 12.96
CA SER A 195 -19.00 2.12 14.34
C SER A 195 -17.66 1.95 15.07
N ALA A 196 -17.67 1.89 16.41
CA ALA A 196 -16.46 1.57 17.17
C ALA A 196 -15.96 0.12 16.92
N GLN A 197 -16.71 -0.70 16.19
CA GLN A 197 -16.41 -2.10 15.95
C GLN A 197 -16.04 -2.33 14.48
N TYR A 198 -14.86 -2.91 14.27
CA TYR A 198 -14.33 -3.25 12.96
C TYR A 198 -13.73 -4.65 13.04
N MET A 199 -14.09 -5.53 12.11
CA MET A 199 -13.76 -6.94 12.18
C MET A 199 -13.15 -7.42 10.86
N LYS A 200 -12.33 -8.47 10.97
CA LYS A 200 -11.81 -9.24 9.84
C LYS A 200 -12.67 -10.49 9.67
N TRP A 201 -12.73 -11.00 8.46
CA TRP A 201 -13.42 -12.25 8.13
C TRP A 201 -12.41 -13.26 7.59
N GLY A 202 -12.41 -14.48 8.13
CA GLY A 202 -11.52 -15.52 7.67
C GLY A 202 -11.22 -16.55 8.75
N ARG A 203 -10.17 -17.34 8.54
CA ARG A 203 -9.72 -18.34 9.50
C ARG A 203 -9.11 -17.65 10.72
N ALA A 204 -9.81 -17.71 11.85
CA ALA A 204 -9.34 -17.08 13.11
C ALA A 204 -8.22 -17.86 13.82
N THR A 205 -7.91 -19.09 13.36
CA THR A 205 -6.74 -19.86 13.79
C THR A 205 -6.22 -20.71 12.63
N SER A 206 -4.95 -21.12 12.67
CA SER A 206 -4.34 -22.00 11.66
C SER A 206 -4.96 -23.39 11.57
N ALA A 207 -5.82 -23.78 12.52
CA ALA A 207 -6.59 -25.03 12.50
C ALA A 207 -8.09 -24.82 12.25
N ALA A 208 -8.55 -23.57 12.08
CA ALA A 208 -9.96 -23.28 11.86
C ALA A 208 -10.45 -23.94 10.55
N ALA A 209 -11.54 -24.69 10.66
CA ALA A 209 -12.17 -25.39 9.53
C ALA A 209 -13.16 -24.52 8.75
N ALA A 210 -13.50 -23.34 9.27
CA ALA A 210 -14.42 -22.39 8.67
C ALA A 210 -14.03 -20.95 9.03
N ASP A 211 -14.47 -20.01 8.20
CA ASP A 211 -14.27 -18.59 8.44
C ASP A 211 -15.17 -18.08 9.56
N SER A 212 -14.68 -17.06 10.26
CA SER A 212 -15.40 -16.39 11.34
C SER A 212 -14.93 -14.94 11.47
N LEU A 213 -15.65 -14.16 12.26
CA LEU A 213 -15.24 -12.81 12.62
C LEU A 213 -14.18 -12.83 13.72
N PHE A 214 -13.13 -12.03 13.55
CA PHE A 214 -12.13 -11.79 14.58
C PHE A 214 -11.64 -10.34 14.56
N ALA A 215 -11.08 -9.89 15.69
CA ALA A 215 -10.59 -8.53 15.84
C ALA A 215 -9.24 -8.34 15.13
N PRO A 216 -9.02 -7.22 14.42
CA PRO A 216 -7.71 -6.84 13.91
C PRO A 216 -6.70 -6.55 15.04
N THR A 217 -5.42 -6.81 14.74
CA THR A 217 -4.30 -6.41 15.60
C THR A 217 -4.05 -4.91 15.47
N ASN A 218 -3.78 -4.23 16.59
CA ASN A 218 -3.49 -2.78 16.64
C ASN A 218 -4.56 -1.90 15.97
N LEU A 219 -5.84 -2.31 16.11
CA LEU A 219 -6.97 -1.57 15.56
C LEU A 219 -7.07 -0.15 16.16
N SER A 220 -7.18 0.83 15.28
CA SER A 220 -7.61 2.19 15.60
C SER A 220 -8.69 2.66 14.63
N VAL A 221 -9.75 3.28 15.15
CA VAL A 221 -10.86 3.83 14.36
C VAL A 221 -10.99 5.31 14.67
N SER A 222 -10.99 6.15 13.64
CA SER A 222 -11.12 7.61 13.75
C SER A 222 -12.01 8.15 12.63
N GLY A 223 -13.26 8.50 12.98
CA GLY A 223 -14.26 8.97 12.04
C GLY A 223 -14.58 7.92 10.97
N THR A 224 -14.08 8.13 9.76
CA THR A 224 -14.24 7.23 8.61
C THR A 224 -13.02 6.36 8.34
N THR A 225 -11.91 6.61 9.04
CA THR A 225 -10.63 5.93 8.81
C THR A 225 -10.41 4.84 9.85
N VAL A 226 -10.01 3.66 9.38
CA VAL A 226 -9.53 2.56 10.20
C VAL A 226 -8.07 2.28 9.90
N ARG A 227 -7.29 1.94 10.93
CA ARG A 227 -5.93 1.41 10.77
C ARG A 227 -5.76 0.16 11.61
N PHE A 228 -5.04 -0.81 11.08
CA PHE A 228 -4.68 -2.04 11.78
C PHE A 228 -3.47 -2.69 11.12
N ASP A 229 -2.91 -3.68 11.80
CA ASP A 229 -1.77 -4.45 11.32
C ASP A 229 -2.21 -5.84 10.85
N VAL A 230 -1.55 -6.33 9.82
CA VAL A 230 -1.66 -7.73 9.40
C VAL A 230 -0.27 -8.25 9.05
N THR A 231 0.01 -9.49 9.40
CA THR A 231 1.32 -10.12 9.19
C THR A 231 1.14 -11.36 8.33
N ASP A 232 1.96 -11.47 7.29
CA ASP A 232 2.05 -12.65 6.41
C ASP A 232 2.35 -13.91 7.24
N GLY A 233 1.56 -14.96 7.06
CA GLY A 233 1.63 -16.19 7.86
C GLY A 233 1.03 -16.12 9.26
N ALA A 234 0.21 -15.11 9.57
CA ALA A 234 -0.39 -14.94 10.90
C ALA A 234 -1.91 -14.72 10.85
N LEU A 235 -2.50 -14.39 12.01
CA LEU A 235 -3.92 -14.07 12.11
C LEU A 235 -4.28 -12.92 11.16
N GLY A 236 -5.24 -13.17 10.26
CA GLY A 236 -5.61 -12.20 9.23
C GLY A 236 -5.05 -12.51 7.87
N ASP A 237 -4.16 -13.49 7.75
CA ASP A 237 -3.73 -14.04 6.48
C ASP A 237 -4.49 -15.35 6.21
N ASP A 238 -4.96 -15.55 4.98
CA ASP A 238 -5.99 -16.54 4.69
C ASP A 238 -5.48 -17.98 4.80
N ASP A 239 -4.22 -18.21 4.44
CA ASP A 239 -3.61 -19.54 4.45
C ASP A 239 -2.71 -19.81 5.68
N TRP A 240 -2.42 -18.79 6.49
CA TRP A 240 -1.53 -18.85 7.65
C TRP A 240 -0.08 -19.26 7.32
N THR A 241 0.36 -19.03 6.08
CA THR A 241 1.70 -19.36 5.59
C THR A 241 2.47 -18.09 5.25
N ALA A 242 3.66 -17.93 5.82
CA ALA A 242 4.55 -16.83 5.45
C ALA A 242 5.15 -17.08 4.05
N ASP A 243 4.47 -16.62 2.99
CA ASP A 243 4.85 -16.87 1.60
C ASP A 243 5.04 -15.60 0.76
N GLY A 244 4.85 -14.43 1.36
CA GLY A 244 4.92 -13.13 0.70
C GLY A 244 3.59 -12.67 0.08
N THR A 245 2.51 -13.42 0.32
CA THR A 245 1.13 -13.08 -0.02
C THR A 245 0.37 -12.78 1.26
N ILE A 246 -0.53 -11.80 1.22
CA ILE A 246 -1.48 -11.59 2.32
C ILE A 246 -2.85 -11.37 1.72
N THR A 247 -3.82 -12.24 2.01
CA THR A 247 -5.22 -12.03 1.62
C THR A 247 -6.10 -11.84 2.84
N ASP A 248 -6.81 -10.72 2.90
CA ASP A 248 -7.59 -10.38 4.08
C ASP A 248 -8.82 -9.51 3.75
N PRO A 249 -10.03 -10.02 4.01
CA PRO A 249 -11.23 -9.23 3.98
C PRO A 249 -11.59 -8.67 5.36
N SER A 250 -11.84 -7.36 5.42
CA SER A 250 -12.25 -6.69 6.67
C SER A 250 -13.31 -5.62 6.44
N GLY A 251 -14.11 -5.30 7.46
CA GLY A 251 -15.18 -4.32 7.31
C GLY A 251 -15.72 -3.79 8.64
N PRO A 252 -16.40 -2.63 8.62
CA PRO A 252 -17.14 -2.16 9.77
C PRO A 252 -18.31 -3.11 10.03
N VAL A 253 -18.44 -3.56 11.27
CA VAL A 253 -19.65 -4.29 11.66
C VAL A 253 -20.72 -3.31 12.09
N GLY A 254 -21.97 -3.63 11.76
CA GLY A 254 -23.12 -2.90 12.26
C GLY A 254 -23.06 -2.85 13.78
N ALA A 255 -23.66 -1.82 14.38
CA ALA A 255 -23.88 -1.88 15.81
C ALA A 255 -24.66 -3.17 16.08
N ILE A 256 -24.09 -4.09 16.88
CA ILE A 256 -24.86 -5.24 17.37
C ILE A 256 -26.16 -4.64 17.90
N PRO A 257 -27.33 -5.00 17.37
CA PRO A 257 -28.56 -4.48 17.91
C PRO A 257 -28.51 -4.82 19.40
N LEU A 258 -28.47 -3.77 20.24
CA LEU A 258 -28.76 -3.93 21.66
C LEU A 258 -30.15 -4.53 21.65
N GLY A 259 -30.23 -5.86 21.76
CA GLY A 259 -31.47 -6.60 21.60
C GLY A 259 -32.52 -5.89 22.41
N ASP A 260 -33.62 -5.48 21.75
CA ASP A 260 -34.63 -4.57 22.23
C ASP A 260 -34.51 -4.32 23.73
N VAL A 261 -33.80 -3.25 24.11
CA VAL A 261 -34.08 -2.64 25.41
C VAL A 261 -35.45 -2.04 25.20
N THR A 262 -36.47 -2.89 25.32
CA THR A 262 -37.84 -2.45 25.55
C THR A 262 -37.70 -1.45 26.66
N GLY A 263 -37.87 -0.16 26.32
CA GLY A 263 -37.81 0.88 27.32
C GLY A 263 -38.77 0.43 28.42
N VAL A 264 -38.27 0.32 29.66
CA VAL A 264 -39.15 0.06 30.80
C VAL A 264 -40.31 1.01 30.63
N PRO A 265 -41.56 0.54 30.49
CA PRO A 265 -42.67 1.42 30.20
C PRO A 265 -42.72 2.44 31.32
N THR A 266 -42.31 3.66 31.03
CA THR A 266 -42.46 4.75 31.98
C THR A 266 -43.95 4.94 32.09
N LEU A 267 -44.50 4.70 33.29
CA LEU A 267 -45.89 5.02 33.61
C LEU A 267 -46.14 6.44 33.09
N GLY A 268 -47.13 6.61 32.20
CA GLY A 268 -47.50 7.95 31.73
C GLY A 268 -47.77 8.87 32.94
N GLU A 269 -47.58 10.18 32.80
CA GLU A 269 -47.67 11.14 33.93
C GLU A 269 -48.93 10.93 34.79
N LEU A 270 -50.05 10.54 34.18
CA LEU A 270 -51.30 10.22 34.89
C LEU A 270 -51.20 8.96 35.78
N ALA A 271 -50.51 7.93 35.32
CA ALA A 271 -50.29 6.71 36.10
C ALA A 271 -49.27 6.94 37.23
N LEU A 272 -48.27 7.80 37.00
CA LEU A 272 -47.34 8.24 38.06
C LEU A 272 -48.05 9.11 39.11
N ALA A 273 -48.94 10.01 38.69
CA ALA A 273 -49.77 10.82 39.57
C ALA A 273 -50.76 9.97 40.39
N LEU A 274 -51.38 8.96 39.78
CA LEU A 274 -52.27 8.02 40.48
C LEU A 274 -51.52 7.17 41.50
N LEU A 275 -50.30 6.72 41.18
CA LEU A 275 -49.46 5.96 42.12
C LEU A 275 -49.04 6.83 43.32
N ALA A 276 -48.67 8.10 43.08
CA ALA A 276 -48.35 9.06 44.13
C ALA A 276 -49.55 9.37 45.03
N LEU A 277 -50.75 9.51 44.46
CA LEU A 277 -51.99 9.71 45.21
C LEU A 277 -52.37 8.47 46.04
N ALA A 278 -52.18 7.27 45.51
CA ALA A 278 -52.42 6.02 46.24
C ALA A 278 -51.47 5.86 47.44
N ALA A 279 -50.19 6.17 47.25
CA ALA A 279 -49.18 6.15 48.32
C ALA A 279 -49.49 7.21 49.40
N GLY A 280 -49.87 8.43 49.01
CA GLY A 280 -50.31 9.49 49.93
C GLY A 280 -51.58 9.14 50.72
N GLY A 281 -52.56 8.49 50.07
CA GLY A 281 -53.82 8.08 50.70
C GLY A 281 -53.65 6.98 51.76
N LEU A 282 -52.69 6.07 51.57
CA LEU A 282 -52.33 5.05 52.56
C LEU A 282 -51.60 5.66 53.78
N GLY A 283 -50.72 6.64 53.57
CA GLY A 283 -50.04 7.36 54.66
C GLY A 283 -50.99 8.14 55.57
N VAL A 284 -51.99 8.81 54.99
CA VAL A 284 -52.99 9.58 55.77
C VAL A 284 -53.93 8.67 56.58
N ARG A 285 -54.23 7.46 56.10
CA ARG A 285 -55.01 6.46 56.85
C ARG A 285 -54.22 5.85 58.03
N GLY A 286 -52.89 5.70 57.89
CA GLY A 286 -52.02 5.26 58.98
C GLY A 286 -51.94 6.28 60.13
N LEU A 287 -51.87 7.58 59.81
CA LEU A 287 -51.80 8.65 60.81
C LEU A 287 -53.13 8.86 61.56
N ARG A 288 -54.28 8.68 60.91
CA ARG A 288 -55.59 8.78 61.57
C ARG A 288 -55.91 7.66 62.55
N ARG A 289 -55.26 6.49 62.45
CA ARG A 289 -55.42 5.39 63.43
C ARG A 289 -54.55 5.55 64.68
N ARG A 290 -53.51 6.38 64.66
CA ARG A 290 -52.63 6.62 65.82
C ARG A 290 -53.08 7.77 66.74
N GLY A 291 -54.05 8.59 66.34
CA GLY A 291 -54.55 9.72 67.14
C GLY A 291 -55.80 9.46 67.98
N ARG A 292 -56.20 8.19 68.20
CA ARG A 292 -57.46 7.86 68.90
C ARG A 292 -57.32 6.74 69.94
N GLY A 293 -56.14 6.63 70.55
CA GLY A 293 -55.88 5.78 71.71
C GLY A 293 -54.81 6.45 72.58
N GLY A 294 -55.26 7.18 73.60
CA GLY A 294 -54.44 8.00 74.50
C GLY A 294 -55.31 9.06 75.13
#